data_AF-A0A927QBB7-F1
#
_entry.id   AF-A0A927QBB7-F1
#
_cell.length_a   1.000
_cell.length_b   1.000
_cell.length_c   1.000
_cell.angle_alpha   90.00
_cell.angle_beta   90.00
_cell.angle_gamma   90.00
#
_symmetry.space_group_name_H-M   'P 1'
#
loop_
_entity.id
_entity.type
_entity.pdbx_description
1 polymer ?
#
loop_
_entity_poly.entity_id
_entity_poly.type
_entity_poly.pdbx_seq_one_letter_code
_entity_poly.pdbx_strand_id
1 'polypeptide(L)'
;MPPPRLLPTLLIAACALQVVPAVAAERFHREPVLGTSLDLQVSGVDAITAERMLARALERIDALDAELSGWRDDSALARFNAANAPVALPLALREVLQACEDWRARTDGAFSCRLGTLRAQWRQAEASGMLPPRTELRRSARALASAEFDPAATPVARPDELRFDVDGLAKGKVLDTVVQDLRTEFPQARGIALEIGGDGLYWGMADARGGAWQVKVADATAPRDNDDATGIATLRLADGAAVASSGHTSRGYTVGRRRFSHILDPSDGWPVTYAPSATVIAPDAVTADALATALTVMPIRDGLALVDRLPGVAALIVGEQGVPFASAAWHARLDPASVGEVPRRRGQDCSLRIGYTIPSTAGDRDRNPYLAMWISAPDGTPLRQLLVLGDRSRWLGELPAWWRHYGRNDTAAALGIARPTRAPGAYDLAWDGRDDRGLALPSGRYLLQVEAAREHGGHEALQLPFDWPGRRARTAHGEREIGAIRLEPACRADPG
;
A
#
# COMPACT_ATOMS: atom_id res chain seq x y z
N MET A 1 -45.64 -63.54 49.52
CA MET A 1 -45.36 -62.12 49.80
C MET A 1 -44.37 -61.62 48.75
N PRO A 2 -44.77 -60.76 47.79
CA PRO A 2 -43.83 -60.14 46.86
C PRO A 2 -43.13 -58.94 47.52
N PRO A 3 -41.87 -58.62 47.16
CA PRO A 3 -41.12 -57.50 47.73
C PRO A 3 -41.58 -56.14 47.17
N PRO A 4 -41.34 -55.02 47.89
CA PRO A 4 -41.82 -53.70 47.50
C PRO A 4 -41.01 -53.13 46.33
N ARG A 5 -41.70 -52.45 45.42
CA ARG A 5 -41.12 -51.73 44.28
C ARG A 5 -40.59 -50.36 44.75
N LEU A 6 -39.30 -50.11 44.55
CA LEU A 6 -38.66 -48.79 44.71
C LEU A 6 -38.85 -47.97 43.43
N LEU A 7 -39.43 -46.77 43.53
CA LEU A 7 -39.48 -45.77 42.47
C LEU A 7 -38.15 -45.00 42.42
N PRO A 8 -37.53 -44.77 41.24
CA PRO A 8 -36.35 -43.93 41.14
C PRO A 8 -36.74 -42.44 41.08
N THR A 9 -36.25 -41.66 42.03
CA THR A 9 -36.36 -40.20 42.05
C THR A 9 -35.39 -39.62 41.01
N LEU A 10 -35.92 -39.00 39.95
CA LEU A 10 -35.14 -38.33 38.92
C LEU A 10 -34.63 -36.97 39.46
N LEU A 11 -33.33 -36.85 39.73
CA LEU A 11 -32.69 -35.58 40.07
C LEU A 11 -32.44 -34.79 38.77
N ILE A 12 -33.18 -33.70 38.56
CA ILE A 12 -32.89 -32.73 37.50
C ILE A 12 -31.78 -31.81 38.01
N ALA A 13 -30.55 -32.01 37.53
CA ALA A 13 -29.45 -31.09 37.75
C ALA A 13 -29.67 -29.83 36.90
N ALA A 14 -30.11 -28.74 37.53
CA ALA A 14 -30.14 -27.41 36.93
C ALA A 14 -28.70 -26.95 36.67
N CYS A 15 -28.25 -27.11 35.43
CA CYS A 15 -26.99 -26.56 34.93
C CYS A 15 -27.18 -25.05 34.78
N ALA A 16 -26.81 -24.28 35.81
CA ALA A 16 -26.75 -22.83 35.72
C ALA A 16 -25.63 -22.45 34.75
N LEU A 17 -25.97 -22.03 33.53
CA LEU A 17 -25.03 -21.34 32.64
C LEU A 17 -24.58 -20.06 33.36
N GLN A 18 -23.39 -20.10 33.96
CA GLN A 18 -22.72 -18.88 34.41
C GLN A 18 -22.28 -18.11 33.17
N VAL A 19 -23.01 -17.05 32.86
CA VAL A 19 -22.58 -16.02 31.92
C VAL A 19 -21.39 -15.31 32.57
N VAL A 20 -20.17 -15.74 32.24
CA VAL A 20 -18.96 -15.02 32.62
C VAL A 20 -19.03 -13.64 31.94
N PRO A 21 -19.01 -12.52 32.68
CA PRO A 21 -19.05 -11.21 32.06
C PRO A 21 -17.82 -11.05 31.15
N ALA A 22 -18.08 -10.64 29.92
CA ALA A 22 -17.03 -10.37 28.94
C ALA A 22 -16.12 -9.25 29.48
N VAL A 23 -14.84 -9.57 29.72
CA VAL A 23 -13.84 -8.57 30.12
C VAL A 23 -13.69 -7.57 28.98
N ALA A 24 -13.87 -6.28 29.27
CA ALA A 24 -13.68 -5.22 28.29
C ALA A 24 -12.23 -5.18 27.80
N ALA A 25 -12.00 -4.72 26.58
CA ALA A 25 -10.63 -4.54 26.09
C ALA A 25 -9.98 -3.36 26.82
N GLU A 26 -8.75 -3.54 27.26
CA GLU A 26 -7.94 -2.49 27.88
C GLU A 26 -7.17 -1.74 26.79
N ARG A 27 -7.10 -0.42 26.90
CA ARG A 27 -6.48 0.47 25.91
C ARG A 27 -5.51 1.42 26.59
N PHE A 28 -4.34 1.55 26.00
CA PHE A 28 -3.27 2.41 26.48
C PHE A 28 -2.76 3.28 25.35
N HIS A 29 -2.44 4.53 25.69
CA HIS A 29 -1.82 5.49 24.81
C HIS A 29 -0.54 6.03 25.49
N ARG A 30 0.56 6.15 24.76
CA ARG A 30 1.85 6.64 25.26
C ARG A 30 2.53 7.52 24.22
N GLU A 31 3.10 8.63 24.70
CA GLU A 31 3.93 9.55 23.94
C GLU A 31 5.04 10.13 24.83
N PRO A 32 6.26 10.36 24.31
CA PRO A 32 6.76 9.94 23.00
C PRO A 32 7.38 8.52 23.03
N VAL A 33 7.01 7.65 22.10
CA VAL A 33 7.64 6.32 21.87
C VAL A 33 8.19 6.28 20.44
N LEU A 34 9.50 6.00 20.27
CA LEU A 34 10.20 6.07 18.98
C LEU A 34 9.98 7.41 18.22
N GLY A 35 9.84 8.50 18.97
CA GLY A 35 9.56 9.84 18.41
C GLY A 35 8.14 10.05 17.88
N THR A 36 7.19 9.17 18.25
CA THR A 36 5.78 9.24 17.83
C THR A 36 4.84 8.68 18.91
N SER A 37 3.57 8.46 18.59
CA SER A 37 2.58 7.87 19.48
C SER A 37 2.63 6.36 19.45
N LEU A 38 2.32 5.75 20.59
CA LEU A 38 2.04 4.33 20.72
C LEU A 38 0.64 4.14 21.28
N ASP A 39 -0.13 3.27 20.63
CA ASP A 39 -1.41 2.79 21.11
C ASP A 39 -1.37 1.27 21.24
N LEU A 40 -1.75 0.76 22.41
CA LEU A 40 -1.84 -0.68 22.70
C LEU A 40 -3.25 -1.00 23.17
N GLN A 41 -3.93 -1.91 22.46
CA GLN A 41 -5.16 -2.52 22.92
C GLN A 41 -4.95 -4.02 23.17
N VAL A 42 -5.41 -4.51 24.33
CA VAL A 42 -5.38 -5.93 24.68
C VAL A 42 -6.76 -6.41 25.10
N SER A 43 -7.12 -7.62 24.68
CA SER A 43 -8.42 -8.23 24.99
C SER A 43 -8.25 -9.60 25.66
N GLY A 44 -9.22 -9.98 26.50
CA GLY A 44 -9.26 -11.29 27.15
C GLY A 44 -8.42 -11.44 28.42
N VAL A 45 -7.91 -10.33 28.97
CA VAL A 45 -7.12 -10.31 30.22
C VAL A 45 -7.65 -9.24 31.18
N ASP A 46 -7.38 -9.39 32.47
CA ASP A 46 -7.66 -8.35 33.46
C ASP A 46 -6.72 -7.13 33.34
N ALA A 47 -7.11 -6.01 33.95
CA ALA A 47 -6.36 -4.76 33.91
C ALA A 47 -4.92 -4.88 34.44
N ILE A 48 -4.69 -5.72 35.47
CA ILE A 48 -3.35 -5.92 36.05
C ILE A 48 -2.44 -6.61 35.03
N THR A 49 -2.95 -7.63 34.35
CA THR A 49 -2.24 -8.34 33.29
C THR A 49 -2.01 -7.43 32.09
N ALA A 50 -3.00 -6.61 31.72
CA ALA A 50 -2.89 -5.64 30.63
C ALA A 50 -1.77 -4.60 30.89
N GLU A 51 -1.68 -4.05 32.10
CA GLU A 51 -0.58 -3.15 32.50
C GLU A 51 0.79 -3.83 32.44
N ARG A 52 0.88 -5.12 32.83
CA ARG A 52 2.12 -5.89 32.68
C ARG A 52 2.50 -6.10 31.21
N MET A 53 1.53 -6.32 30.33
CA MET A 53 1.76 -6.40 28.89
C MET A 53 2.29 -5.08 28.34
N LEU A 54 1.71 -3.94 28.74
CA LEU A 54 2.21 -2.63 28.34
C LEU A 54 3.66 -2.40 28.82
N ALA A 55 3.96 -2.68 30.09
CA ALA A 55 5.32 -2.54 30.62
C ALA A 55 6.33 -3.39 29.85
N ARG A 56 5.96 -4.64 29.53
CA ARG A 56 6.81 -5.53 28.72
C ARG A 56 7.00 -5.01 27.29
N ALA A 57 5.94 -4.49 26.67
CA ALA A 57 6.01 -3.90 25.34
C ALA A 57 7.00 -2.72 25.31
N LEU A 58 6.87 -1.79 26.26
CA LEU A 58 7.76 -0.62 26.37
C LEU A 58 9.22 -1.02 26.60
N GLU A 59 9.48 -1.95 27.52
CA GLU A 59 10.84 -2.48 27.76
C GLU A 59 11.44 -3.09 26.49
N ARG A 60 10.64 -3.84 25.74
CA ARG A 60 11.11 -4.45 24.49
C ARG A 60 11.36 -3.41 23.40
N ILE A 61 10.54 -2.38 23.31
CA ILE A 61 10.73 -1.26 22.39
C ILE A 61 12.03 -0.53 22.71
N ASP A 62 12.31 -0.23 23.98
CA ASP A 62 13.55 0.44 24.40
C ASP A 62 14.80 -0.38 24.05
N ALA A 63 14.73 -1.71 24.22
CA ALA A 63 15.82 -2.61 23.83
C ALA A 63 16.06 -2.60 22.30
N LEU A 64 14.99 -2.58 21.51
CA LEU A 64 15.09 -2.52 20.05
C LEU A 64 15.55 -1.15 19.56
N ASP A 65 15.15 -0.05 20.22
CA ASP A 65 15.64 1.31 19.94
C ASP A 65 17.16 1.41 20.15
N ALA A 66 17.69 0.79 21.22
CA ALA A 66 19.13 0.72 21.47
C ALA A 66 19.91 -0.05 20.37
N GLU A 67 19.26 -0.93 19.61
CA GLU A 67 19.87 -1.62 18.47
C GLU A 67 19.69 -0.86 17.15
N LEU A 68 18.47 -0.39 16.87
CA LEU A 68 18.03 0.01 15.53
C LEU A 68 17.99 1.52 15.29
N SER A 69 18.06 2.36 16.33
CA SER A 69 17.82 3.80 16.19
C SER A 69 18.86 4.51 15.32
N GLY A 70 18.39 5.23 14.29
CA GLY A 70 19.20 6.17 13.52
C GLY A 70 19.40 7.54 14.18
N TRP A 71 18.76 7.78 15.32
CA TRP A 71 18.75 9.06 16.04
C TRP A 71 19.65 9.07 17.28
N ARG A 72 20.13 7.91 17.69
CA ARG A 72 21.02 7.72 18.82
C ARG A 72 22.44 7.49 18.35
N ASP A 73 23.39 8.24 18.88
CA ASP A 73 24.82 8.04 18.58
C ASP A 73 25.37 6.75 19.22
N ASP A 74 24.68 6.23 20.25
CA ASP A 74 25.07 5.03 20.98
C ASP A 74 24.31 3.75 20.54
N SER A 75 23.54 3.79 19.44
CA SER A 75 22.86 2.58 18.96
C SER A 75 23.82 1.59 18.31
N ALA A 76 23.40 0.32 18.20
CA ALA A 76 24.17 -0.67 17.46
C ALA A 76 24.31 -0.29 15.97
N LEU A 77 23.26 0.28 15.38
CA LEU A 77 23.28 0.81 14.01
C LEU A 77 24.29 1.95 13.86
N ALA A 78 24.33 2.91 14.79
CA ALA A 78 25.27 4.03 14.74
C ALA A 78 26.72 3.55 14.83
N ARG A 79 27.00 2.62 15.75
CA ARG A 79 28.32 1.96 15.84
C ARG A 79 28.69 1.22 14.56
N PHE A 80 27.75 0.47 13.97
CA PHE A 80 27.98 -0.25 12.72
C PHE A 80 28.29 0.70 11.55
N ASN A 81 27.53 1.80 11.43
CA ASN A 81 27.74 2.84 10.43
C ASN A 81 29.06 3.61 10.61
N ALA A 82 29.63 3.64 11.82
CA ALA A 82 30.92 4.27 12.12
C ALA A 82 32.11 3.30 12.07
N ALA A 83 31.86 1.99 11.95
CA ALA A 83 32.91 0.98 12.00
C ALA A 83 33.73 0.96 10.70
N ASN A 84 35.04 0.77 10.85
CA ASN A 84 36.03 0.58 9.77
C ASN A 84 36.61 -0.84 9.77
N ALA A 85 36.02 -1.75 10.55
CA ALA A 85 36.41 -3.14 10.67
C ALA A 85 35.15 -4.00 10.85
N PRO A 86 35.19 -5.32 10.55
CA PRO A 86 34.04 -6.18 10.72
C PRO A 86 33.50 -6.20 12.15
N VAL A 87 32.17 -6.14 12.31
CA VAL A 87 31.48 -6.05 13.61
C VAL A 87 30.52 -7.23 13.81
N ALA A 88 30.44 -7.75 15.04
CA ALA A 88 29.37 -8.67 15.42
C ALA A 88 28.08 -7.88 15.66
N LEU A 89 27.03 -8.20 14.88
CA LEU A 89 25.75 -7.51 15.00
C LEU A 89 24.85 -8.19 16.04
N PRO A 90 24.16 -7.40 16.89
CA PRO A 90 22.99 -7.86 17.62
C PRO A 90 21.92 -8.46 16.69
N LEU A 91 21.07 -9.33 17.24
CA LEU A 91 20.13 -10.12 16.46
C LEU A 91 19.15 -9.24 15.68
N ALA A 92 18.53 -8.23 16.32
CA ALA A 92 17.51 -7.44 15.65
C ALA A 92 18.10 -6.61 14.51
N LEU A 93 19.28 -6.02 14.71
CA LEU A 93 19.99 -5.29 13.65
C LEU A 93 20.36 -6.20 12.48
N ARG A 94 20.84 -7.42 12.74
CA ARG A 94 21.14 -8.38 11.66
C ARG A 94 19.90 -8.75 10.85
N GLU A 95 18.80 -9.06 11.52
CA GLU A 95 17.54 -9.43 10.87
C GLU A 95 16.98 -8.28 10.02
N VAL A 96 17.06 -7.04 10.51
CA VAL A 96 16.63 -5.86 9.76
C VAL A 96 17.50 -5.62 8.54
N LEU A 97 18.82 -5.73 8.65
CA LEU A 97 19.72 -5.56 7.49
C LEU A 97 19.50 -6.66 6.44
N GLN A 98 19.25 -7.91 6.87
CA GLN A 98 18.88 -8.98 5.95
C GLN A 98 17.56 -8.66 5.24
N ALA A 99 16.52 -8.26 5.98
CA ALA A 99 15.22 -7.89 5.40
C ALA A 99 15.34 -6.70 4.44
N CYS A 100 16.19 -5.73 4.76
CA CYS A 100 16.49 -4.60 3.88
C CYS A 100 17.07 -5.04 2.53
N GLU A 101 18.03 -5.97 2.53
CA GLU A 101 18.62 -6.49 1.28
C GLU A 101 17.64 -7.37 0.49
N ASP A 102 16.84 -8.20 1.19
CA ASP A 102 15.81 -9.02 0.56
C ASP A 102 14.75 -8.16 -0.14
N TRP A 103 14.26 -7.11 0.53
CA TRP A 103 13.29 -6.17 -0.05
C TRP A 103 13.91 -5.31 -1.14
N ARG A 104 15.17 -4.91 -1.02
CA ARG A 104 15.90 -4.24 -2.11
C ARG A 104 15.94 -5.11 -3.35
N ALA A 105 16.20 -6.40 -3.23
CA ALA A 105 16.18 -7.33 -4.37
C ALA A 105 14.76 -7.52 -4.95
N ARG A 106 13.74 -7.69 -4.10
CA ARG A 106 12.34 -7.92 -4.53
C ARG A 106 11.71 -6.71 -5.23
N THR A 107 12.17 -5.51 -4.92
CA THR A 107 11.65 -4.24 -5.44
C THR A 107 12.52 -3.64 -6.54
N ASP A 108 13.51 -4.39 -7.04
CA ASP A 108 14.50 -3.92 -8.02
C ASP A 108 15.17 -2.59 -7.59
N GLY A 109 15.47 -2.50 -6.30
CA GLY A 109 16.12 -1.34 -5.69
C GLY A 109 15.19 -0.19 -5.31
N ALA A 110 13.87 -0.25 -5.57
CA ALA A 110 12.95 0.82 -5.20
C ALA A 110 12.81 1.01 -3.68
N PHE A 111 12.99 -0.05 -2.89
CA PHE A 111 13.23 0.01 -1.45
C PHE A 111 14.71 -0.16 -1.16
N SER A 112 15.28 0.66 -0.26
CA SER A 112 16.65 0.47 0.18
C SER A 112 16.91 1.10 1.55
N CYS A 113 17.57 0.34 2.42
CA CYS A 113 18.11 0.88 3.67
C CYS A 113 19.52 1.46 3.49
N ARG A 114 20.09 1.47 2.28
CA ARG A 114 21.45 1.99 2.00
C ARG A 114 21.48 3.51 1.80
N LEU A 115 20.43 4.21 2.20
CA LEU A 115 20.21 5.62 1.88
C LEU A 115 20.82 6.60 2.89
N GLY A 116 21.54 6.12 3.90
CA GLY A 116 22.06 6.95 4.98
C GLY A 116 22.95 8.11 4.48
N THR A 117 23.79 7.85 3.48
CA THR A 117 24.64 8.88 2.85
C THR A 117 23.81 9.93 2.11
N LEU A 118 22.81 9.50 1.34
CA LEU A 118 21.93 10.41 0.60
C LEU A 118 21.07 11.27 1.55
N ARG A 119 20.55 10.66 2.62
CA ARG A 119 19.81 11.38 3.67
C ARG A 119 20.68 12.41 4.39
N ALA A 120 21.96 12.11 4.63
CA ALA A 120 22.90 13.09 5.20
C ALA A 120 23.12 14.28 4.24
N GLN A 121 23.27 14.03 2.94
CA GLN A 121 23.35 15.10 1.92
C GLN A 121 22.09 15.98 1.91
N TRP A 122 20.89 15.40 2.04
CA TRP A 122 19.64 16.15 2.13
C TRP A 122 19.50 16.96 3.43
N ARG A 123 19.93 16.41 4.57
CA ARG A 123 20.00 17.17 5.84
C ARG A 123 20.94 18.36 5.75
N GLN A 124 22.10 18.20 5.09
CA GLN A 124 23.02 19.30 4.83
C GLN A 124 22.43 20.36 3.90
N ALA A 125 21.68 19.92 2.87
CA ALA A 125 20.99 20.82 1.96
C ALA A 125 19.94 21.68 2.67
N GLU A 126 19.15 21.08 3.56
CA GLU A 126 18.19 21.79 4.41
C GLU A 126 18.89 22.81 5.32
N ALA A 127 19.95 22.40 6.02
CA ALA A 127 20.70 23.29 6.92
C ALA A 127 21.37 24.47 6.20
N SER A 128 21.85 24.26 4.97
CA SER A 128 22.52 25.30 4.17
C SER A 128 21.56 26.13 3.30
N GLY A 129 20.32 25.67 3.11
CA GLY A 129 19.36 26.25 2.17
C GLY A 129 19.73 26.06 0.70
N MET A 130 20.75 25.26 0.38
CA MET A 130 21.24 25.01 -0.98
C MET A 130 20.99 23.56 -1.40
N LEU A 131 20.43 23.38 -2.60
CA LEU A 131 20.18 22.04 -3.14
C LEU A 131 21.49 21.32 -3.45
N PRO A 132 21.56 20.01 -3.17
CA PRO A 132 22.73 19.21 -3.54
C PRO A 132 22.78 19.08 -5.08
N PRO A 133 23.98 19.07 -5.69
CA PRO A 133 24.10 18.87 -7.13
C PRO A 133 23.49 17.52 -7.56
N ARG A 134 22.53 17.54 -8.50
CA ARG A 134 21.88 16.33 -9.07
C ARG A 134 22.88 15.29 -9.56
N THR A 135 24.01 15.72 -10.11
CA THR A 135 25.08 14.86 -10.61
C THR A 135 25.82 14.14 -9.49
N GLU A 136 25.97 14.77 -8.33
CA GLU A 136 26.59 14.19 -7.15
C GLU A 136 25.66 13.16 -6.50
N LEU A 137 24.38 13.50 -6.28
CA LEU A 137 23.38 12.56 -5.76
C LEU A 137 23.32 11.29 -6.60
N ARG A 138 23.24 11.43 -7.94
CA ARG A 138 23.23 10.30 -8.89
C ARG A 138 24.50 9.45 -8.86
N ARG A 139 25.64 10.05 -8.52
CA ARG A 139 26.90 9.30 -8.37
C ARG A 139 26.85 8.48 -7.08
N SER A 140 26.46 9.10 -5.97
CA SER A 140 26.29 8.42 -4.68
C SER A 140 25.27 7.28 -4.77
N ALA A 141 24.08 7.54 -5.33
CA ALA A 141 23.03 6.54 -5.51
C ALA A 141 23.52 5.30 -6.26
N ARG A 142 24.24 5.49 -7.38
CA ARG A 142 24.82 4.38 -8.14
C ARG A 142 25.86 3.60 -7.35
N ALA A 143 26.75 4.27 -6.62
CA ALA A 143 27.76 3.60 -5.80
C ALA A 143 27.11 2.74 -4.69
N LEU A 144 26.08 3.29 -4.02
CA LEU A 144 25.31 2.59 -2.99
C LEU A 144 24.58 1.36 -3.54
N ALA A 145 24.01 1.48 -4.74
CA ALA A 145 23.30 0.39 -5.41
C ALA A 145 24.23 -0.75 -5.84
N SER A 146 25.46 -0.43 -6.25
CA SER A 146 26.44 -1.41 -6.74
C SER A 146 27.30 -2.07 -5.67
N ALA A 147 27.39 -1.50 -4.46
CA ALA A 147 28.25 -2.03 -3.41
C ALA A 147 27.81 -3.45 -2.99
N GLU A 148 28.76 -4.37 -2.87
CA GLU A 148 28.49 -5.72 -2.37
C GLU A 148 28.37 -5.70 -0.86
N PHE A 149 27.36 -6.37 -0.31
CA PHE A 149 27.15 -6.45 1.13
C PHE A 149 26.47 -7.77 1.49
N ASP A 150 27.05 -8.47 2.46
CA ASP A 150 26.52 -9.73 2.98
C ASP A 150 26.17 -9.57 4.48
N PRO A 151 24.88 -9.37 4.83
CA PRO A 151 24.45 -9.29 6.22
C PRO A 151 24.52 -10.65 6.97
N ALA A 152 24.73 -11.78 6.28
CA ALA A 152 24.87 -13.09 6.90
C ALA A 152 26.31 -13.39 7.37
N ALA A 153 27.30 -12.63 6.90
CA ALA A 153 28.68 -12.76 7.33
C ALA A 153 28.85 -12.64 8.86
N THR A 154 29.83 -13.34 9.43
CA THR A 154 30.11 -13.27 10.87
C THR A 154 31.63 -13.28 11.11
N PRO A 155 32.23 -12.15 11.53
CA PRO A 155 31.64 -10.80 11.70
C PRO A 155 31.22 -10.14 10.37
N VAL A 156 30.30 -9.16 10.43
CA VAL A 156 29.78 -8.46 9.25
C VAL A 156 30.72 -7.33 8.87
N ALA A 157 31.18 -7.30 7.61
CA ALA A 157 31.95 -6.19 7.04
C ALA A 157 31.03 -5.21 6.31
N ARG A 158 31.12 -3.92 6.64
CA ARG A 158 30.40 -2.83 5.95
C ARG A 158 31.33 -2.19 4.92
N PRO A 159 30.95 -2.12 3.63
CA PRO A 159 31.67 -1.32 2.64
C PRO A 159 31.69 0.16 3.02
N ASP A 160 32.78 0.86 2.71
CA ASP A 160 32.96 2.28 3.06
C ASP A 160 31.87 3.17 2.45
N GLU A 161 31.36 2.79 1.26
CA GLU A 161 30.29 3.51 0.56
C GLU A 161 28.96 3.44 1.32
N LEU A 162 28.69 2.35 2.04
CA LEU A 162 27.37 2.04 2.58
C LEU A 162 27.18 2.63 3.97
N ARG A 163 26.25 3.58 4.08
CA ARG A 163 25.69 3.98 5.38
C ARG A 163 24.22 3.57 5.42
N PHE A 164 23.87 2.78 6.42
CA PHE A 164 22.51 2.26 6.58
C PHE A 164 21.61 3.22 7.35
N ASP A 165 20.38 3.33 6.86
CA ASP A 165 19.24 3.96 7.50
C ASP A 165 18.08 2.96 7.37
N VAL A 166 17.61 2.46 8.52
CA VAL A 166 16.64 1.36 8.58
C VAL A 166 15.24 1.85 8.96
N ASP A 167 15.00 3.17 8.97
CA ASP A 167 13.74 3.74 9.45
C ASP A 167 12.52 3.27 8.64
N GLY A 168 12.72 2.86 7.39
CA GLY A 168 11.68 2.30 6.51
C GLY A 168 11.32 0.83 6.77
N LEU A 169 11.91 0.19 7.80
CA LEU A 169 11.63 -1.21 8.15
C LEU A 169 11.70 -1.45 9.68
N ALA A 170 12.42 -0.62 10.42
CA ALA A 170 12.62 -0.76 11.85
C ALA A 170 11.31 -0.75 12.64
N LYS A 171 10.33 0.09 12.26
CA LYS A 171 9.01 0.10 12.91
C LYS A 171 8.29 -1.22 12.69
N GLY A 172 8.26 -1.72 11.46
CA GLY A 172 7.74 -3.05 11.15
C GLY A 172 8.38 -4.14 12.03
N LYS A 173 9.71 -4.13 12.16
CA LYS A 173 10.43 -5.09 13.01
C LYS A 173 10.04 -4.98 14.49
N VAL A 174 9.90 -3.76 15.00
CA VAL A 174 9.47 -3.51 16.38
C VAL A 174 8.08 -4.07 16.62
N LEU A 175 7.12 -3.77 15.75
CA LEU A 175 5.75 -4.28 15.84
C LEU A 175 5.71 -5.81 15.85
N ASP A 176 6.36 -6.44 14.88
CA ASP A 176 6.42 -7.90 14.76
C ASP A 176 7.03 -8.55 16.02
N THR A 177 8.15 -8.01 16.49
CA THR A 177 8.88 -8.56 17.65
C THR A 177 8.10 -8.40 18.94
N VAL A 178 7.55 -7.19 19.20
CA VAL A 178 6.82 -6.90 20.44
C VAL A 178 5.54 -7.73 20.51
N VAL A 179 4.74 -7.79 19.43
CA VAL A 179 3.52 -8.59 19.46
C VAL A 179 3.83 -10.08 19.60
N GLN A 180 4.89 -10.59 18.97
CA GLN A 180 5.31 -11.97 19.15
C GLN A 180 5.74 -12.29 20.59
N ASP A 181 6.49 -11.39 21.24
CA ASP A 181 6.90 -11.51 22.64
C ASP A 181 5.66 -11.52 23.55
N LEU A 182 4.73 -10.57 23.36
CA LEU A 182 3.49 -10.50 24.14
C LEU A 182 2.63 -11.77 23.97
N ARG A 183 2.50 -12.30 22.75
CA ARG A 183 1.77 -13.55 22.50
C ARG A 183 2.38 -14.76 23.21
N THR A 184 3.72 -14.78 23.30
CA THR A 184 4.46 -15.88 23.91
C THR A 184 4.41 -15.80 25.45
N GLU A 185 4.60 -14.60 26.00
CA GLU A 185 4.66 -14.38 27.45
C GLU A 185 3.26 -14.30 28.11
N PHE A 186 2.22 -13.93 27.35
CA PHE A 186 0.84 -13.79 27.85
C PHE A 186 -0.16 -14.60 27.02
N PRO A 187 -0.08 -15.94 27.03
CA PRO A 187 -0.93 -16.82 26.20
C PRO A 187 -2.43 -16.75 26.51
N GLN A 188 -2.81 -16.13 27.63
CA GLN A 188 -4.20 -15.87 28.01
C GLN A 188 -4.85 -14.73 27.21
N ALA A 189 -4.06 -13.86 26.57
CA ALA A 189 -4.60 -12.78 25.74
C ALA A 189 -5.34 -13.35 24.52
N ARG A 190 -6.49 -12.75 24.21
CA ARG A 190 -7.33 -13.14 23.06
C ARG A 190 -7.16 -12.22 21.86
N GLY A 191 -6.57 -11.05 22.06
CA GLY A 191 -6.27 -10.12 20.99
C GLY A 191 -5.33 -9.01 21.45
N ILE A 192 -4.51 -8.55 20.53
CA ILE A 192 -3.49 -7.52 20.72
C ILE A 192 -3.52 -6.64 19.46
N ALA A 193 -3.69 -5.33 19.63
CA ALA A 193 -3.39 -4.35 18.61
C ALA A 193 -2.31 -3.43 19.13
N LEU A 194 -1.18 -3.37 18.43
CA LEU A 194 -0.09 -2.45 18.72
C LEU A 194 0.08 -1.52 17.52
N GLU A 195 -0.04 -0.22 17.75
CA GLU A 195 0.12 0.81 16.73
C GLU A 195 1.23 1.78 17.16
N ILE A 196 2.13 2.13 16.25
CA ILE A 196 3.21 3.09 16.46
C ILE A 196 3.24 4.04 15.27
N GLY A 197 2.86 5.30 15.49
CA GLY A 197 2.93 6.36 14.48
C GLY A 197 2.11 6.09 13.21
N GLY A 198 0.99 5.39 13.33
CA GLY A 198 0.06 5.06 12.23
C GLY A 198 0.31 3.72 11.54
N ASP A 199 1.39 3.01 11.89
CA ASP A 199 1.58 1.62 11.48
C ASP A 199 1.16 0.70 12.64
N GLY A 200 0.52 -0.43 12.34
CA GLY A 200 0.00 -1.31 13.36
C GLY A 200 0.01 -2.78 13.01
N LEU A 201 0.02 -3.63 14.04
CA LEU A 201 -0.14 -5.07 13.92
C LEU A 201 -1.27 -5.56 14.84
N TYR A 202 -2.16 -6.37 14.26
CA TYR A 202 -3.44 -6.74 14.85
C TYR A 202 -3.57 -8.25 14.91
N TRP A 203 -3.49 -8.81 16.11
CA TRP A 203 -3.60 -10.22 16.39
C TRP A 203 -4.87 -10.54 17.18
N GLY A 204 -5.45 -11.71 16.92
CA GLY A 204 -6.61 -12.24 17.62
C GLY A 204 -7.88 -11.40 17.41
N MET A 205 -8.67 -11.28 18.47
CA MET A 205 -10.00 -10.67 18.45
C MET A 205 -9.99 -9.24 19.01
N ALA A 206 -10.68 -8.32 18.34
CA ALA A 206 -10.77 -6.92 18.76
C ALA A 206 -11.47 -6.74 20.11
N ASP A 207 -12.43 -7.61 20.42
CA ASP A 207 -13.13 -7.61 21.69
C ASP A 207 -13.48 -9.03 22.16
N ALA A 208 -13.98 -9.13 23.40
CA ALA A 208 -14.42 -10.39 23.98
C ALA A 208 -15.63 -11.04 23.25
N ARG A 209 -16.26 -10.33 22.30
CA ARG A 209 -17.35 -10.84 21.45
C ARG A 209 -16.83 -11.45 20.13
N GLY A 210 -15.53 -11.41 19.88
CA GLY A 210 -14.92 -12.01 18.70
C GLY A 210 -14.95 -11.12 17.46
N GLY A 211 -15.06 -9.79 17.64
CA GLY A 211 -15.03 -8.84 16.53
C GLY A 211 -13.71 -8.85 15.77
N ALA A 212 -13.77 -8.63 14.45
CA ALA A 212 -12.59 -8.36 13.63
C ALA A 212 -12.07 -6.93 13.89
N TRP A 213 -10.76 -6.75 13.78
CA TRP A 213 -10.15 -5.42 13.86
C TRP A 213 -10.59 -4.54 12.70
N GLN A 214 -10.92 -3.29 13.02
CA GLN A 214 -11.27 -2.26 12.04
C GLN A 214 -10.27 -1.13 12.12
N VAL A 215 -9.69 -0.74 10.98
CA VAL A 215 -8.68 0.32 10.89
C VAL A 215 -9.08 1.32 9.84
N LYS A 216 -9.08 2.60 10.20
CA LYS A 216 -9.39 3.69 9.27
C LYS A 216 -8.14 4.09 8.51
N VAL A 217 -8.24 4.22 7.19
CA VAL A 217 -7.16 4.73 6.33
C VAL A 217 -7.31 6.24 6.23
N ALA A 218 -6.30 6.97 6.69
CA ALA A 218 -6.27 8.42 6.63
C ALA A 218 -6.08 8.94 5.20
N ASP A 219 -6.64 10.10 4.89
CA ASP A 219 -6.32 10.83 3.66
C ASP A 219 -4.96 11.52 3.80
N ALA A 220 -3.95 11.02 3.09
CA ALA A 220 -2.61 11.59 3.11
C ALA A 220 -2.51 13.00 2.46
N THR A 221 -3.50 13.40 1.66
CA THR A 221 -3.57 14.72 1.02
C THR A 221 -4.17 15.80 1.93
N ALA A 222 -4.89 15.39 2.97
CA ALA A 222 -5.50 16.27 3.97
C ALA A 222 -5.25 15.75 5.40
N PRO A 223 -3.98 15.64 5.85
CA PRO A 223 -3.69 15.16 7.20
C PRO A 223 -4.20 16.17 8.22
N ARG A 224 -5.25 15.79 8.96
CA ARG A 224 -5.82 16.56 10.07
C ARG A 224 -5.90 15.66 11.28
N ASP A 225 -5.43 16.16 12.42
CA ASP A 225 -5.39 15.41 13.69
C ASP A 225 -6.79 15.21 14.33
N ASN A 226 -7.84 15.83 13.78
CA ASN A 226 -9.17 15.93 14.41
C ASN A 226 -10.36 15.56 13.51
N ASP A 227 -10.12 14.86 12.40
CA ASP A 227 -11.16 14.62 11.40
C ASP A 227 -11.62 13.14 11.36
N ASP A 228 -12.51 12.81 12.32
CA ASP A 228 -13.21 11.53 12.34
C ASP A 228 -14.08 11.30 11.09
N ALA A 229 -14.29 12.30 10.22
CA ALA A 229 -15.14 12.23 9.05
C ALA A 229 -14.42 12.04 7.69
N THR A 230 -13.08 12.08 7.61
CA THR A 230 -12.34 12.12 6.31
C THR A 230 -11.38 10.97 6.03
N GLY A 231 -11.62 9.78 6.59
CA GLY A 231 -10.89 8.58 6.15
C GLY A 231 -11.33 8.19 4.74
N ILE A 232 -10.39 7.79 3.90
CA ILE A 232 -10.70 7.35 2.51
C ILE A 232 -11.27 5.92 2.48
N ALA A 233 -11.07 5.14 3.56
CA ALA A 233 -11.57 3.78 3.71
C ALA A 233 -11.57 3.33 5.18
N THR A 234 -12.40 2.36 5.53
CA THR A 234 -12.22 1.53 6.74
C THR A 234 -11.91 0.10 6.31
N LEU A 235 -10.85 -0.46 6.87
CA LEU A 235 -10.37 -1.81 6.61
C LEU A 235 -10.89 -2.75 7.69
N ARG A 236 -11.42 -3.91 7.28
CA ARG A 236 -11.66 -5.05 8.14
C ARG A 236 -10.51 -6.04 7.99
N LEU A 237 -9.71 -6.17 9.05
CA LEU A 237 -8.47 -6.93 9.01
C LEU A 237 -8.69 -8.42 9.26
N ALA A 238 -7.81 -9.24 8.70
CA ALA A 238 -7.70 -10.64 9.08
C ALA A 238 -6.87 -10.79 10.37
N ASP A 239 -7.00 -11.93 11.04
CA ASP A 239 -6.16 -12.25 12.19
C ASP A 239 -4.67 -12.27 11.79
N GLY A 240 -3.85 -11.56 12.57
CA GLY A 240 -2.42 -11.41 12.36
C GLY A 240 -2.03 -10.42 11.26
N ALA A 241 -2.97 -9.60 10.77
CA ALA A 241 -2.63 -8.61 9.74
C ALA A 241 -1.90 -7.40 10.33
N ALA A 242 -0.94 -6.89 9.59
CA ALA A 242 -0.31 -5.60 9.81
C ALA A 242 -0.79 -4.59 8.77
N VAL A 243 -0.80 -3.31 9.15
CA VAL A 243 -1.09 -2.18 8.27
C VAL A 243 0.04 -1.18 8.43
N ALA A 244 0.64 -0.73 7.33
CA ALA A 244 1.63 0.34 7.33
C ALA A 244 1.29 1.38 6.27
N SER A 245 1.64 2.63 6.54
CA SER A 245 1.44 3.73 5.59
C SER A 245 2.70 4.57 5.43
N SER A 246 3.04 4.86 4.18
CA SER A 246 4.17 5.71 3.81
C SER A 246 3.71 6.90 3.00
N GLY A 247 4.53 7.96 2.98
CA GLY A 247 4.28 9.10 2.13
C GLY A 247 3.35 10.17 2.74
N HIS A 248 3.58 10.47 4.00
CA HIS A 248 2.82 11.50 4.70
C HIS A 248 3.44 12.90 4.47
N THR A 249 2.62 13.87 4.05
CA THR A 249 3.08 15.22 3.68
C THR A 249 3.67 16.02 4.85
N SER A 250 3.50 15.60 6.11
CA SER A 250 4.05 16.32 7.27
C SER A 250 5.56 16.13 7.46
N ARG A 251 6.18 15.11 6.87
CA ARG A 251 7.64 14.85 6.98
C ARG A 251 8.35 15.16 5.66
N GLY A 252 9.41 15.97 5.69
CA GLY A 252 10.13 16.38 4.48
C GLY A 252 11.28 17.34 4.75
N TYR A 253 12.03 17.66 3.70
CA TYR A 253 13.11 18.65 3.73
C TYR A 253 12.62 20.02 3.24
N THR A 254 13.03 21.09 3.92
CA THR A 254 12.81 22.47 3.46
C THR A 254 14.13 23.08 3.01
N VAL A 255 14.34 23.18 1.70
CA VAL A 255 15.56 23.77 1.13
C VAL A 255 15.20 25.11 0.49
N GLY A 256 15.61 26.20 1.14
CA GLY A 256 15.22 27.55 0.76
C GLY A 256 13.71 27.75 0.91
N ARG A 257 12.99 27.95 -0.21
CA ARG A 257 11.52 28.12 -0.23
C ARG A 257 10.75 26.89 -0.71
N ARG A 258 11.45 25.77 -0.94
CA ARG A 258 10.87 24.57 -1.56
C ARG A 258 10.83 23.43 -0.54
N ARG A 259 9.70 22.73 -0.48
CA ARG A 259 9.52 21.51 0.31
C ARG A 259 9.76 20.29 -0.57
N PHE A 260 10.43 19.29 -0.01
CA PHE A 260 10.72 18.02 -0.65
C PHE A 260 10.30 16.87 0.26
N SER A 261 9.92 15.73 -0.31
CA SER A 261 9.63 14.53 0.47
C SER A 261 10.88 14.03 1.19
N HIS A 262 10.67 13.37 2.34
CA HIS A 262 11.72 12.68 3.09
C HIS A 262 12.04 11.28 2.53
N ILE A 263 11.17 10.74 1.68
CA ILE A 263 11.41 9.48 0.98
C ILE A 263 12.20 9.81 -0.29
N LEU A 264 13.31 9.08 -0.50
CA LEU A 264 14.23 9.26 -1.62
C LEU A 264 14.12 8.07 -2.57
N ASP A 265 14.19 8.33 -3.87
CA ASP A 265 14.37 7.33 -4.91
C ASP A 265 15.81 6.79 -4.85
N PRO A 266 16.02 5.49 -4.53
CA PRO A 266 17.37 4.94 -4.42
C PRO A 266 18.17 4.93 -5.73
N SER A 267 17.50 5.06 -6.88
CA SER A 267 18.15 5.02 -8.19
C SER A 267 18.98 6.27 -8.50
N ASP A 268 18.54 7.43 -7.97
CA ASP A 268 19.16 8.72 -8.28
C ASP A 268 19.35 9.66 -7.07
N GLY A 269 18.83 9.26 -5.91
CA GLY A 269 18.93 9.97 -4.64
C GLY A 269 18.02 11.19 -4.53
N TRP A 270 17.12 11.39 -5.49
CA TRP A 270 16.15 12.48 -5.48
C TRP A 270 14.87 12.08 -4.74
N PRO A 271 14.17 13.01 -4.06
CA PRO A 271 12.89 12.77 -3.41
C PRO A 271 11.85 12.19 -4.37
N VAL A 272 10.96 11.36 -3.81
CA VAL A 272 9.98 10.51 -4.51
C VAL A 272 9.41 11.11 -5.78
N THR A 273 9.27 10.24 -6.77
CA THR A 273 8.79 10.59 -8.09
C THR A 273 7.28 10.36 -8.23
N TYR A 274 6.72 9.19 -7.84
CA TYR A 274 5.47 8.66 -8.41
C TYR A 274 4.19 8.85 -7.61
N ALA A 275 4.21 8.59 -6.30
CA ALA A 275 3.01 8.73 -5.48
C ALA A 275 3.34 9.40 -4.16
N PRO A 276 2.51 10.37 -3.71
CA PRO A 276 2.68 10.98 -2.41
C PRO A 276 2.47 9.96 -1.30
N SER A 277 1.57 8.97 -1.41
CA SER A 277 1.32 8.01 -0.32
C SER A 277 0.95 6.60 -0.79
N ALA A 278 1.21 5.63 0.10
CA ALA A 278 0.77 4.25 -0.04
C ALA A 278 0.44 3.63 1.33
N THR A 279 -0.63 2.87 1.39
CA THR A 279 -1.04 2.06 2.55
C THR A 279 -1.02 0.58 2.15
N VAL A 280 -0.41 -0.25 2.97
CA VAL A 280 -0.26 -1.69 2.73
C VAL A 280 -0.81 -2.48 3.90
N ILE A 281 -1.54 -3.54 3.59
CA ILE A 281 -1.98 -4.59 4.52
C ILE A 281 -1.14 -5.83 4.20
N ALA A 282 -0.51 -6.44 5.19
CA ALA A 282 0.30 -7.65 5.01
C ALA A 282 0.17 -8.63 6.19
N PRO A 283 0.67 -9.88 6.07
CA PRO A 283 0.72 -10.83 7.19
C PRO A 283 1.72 -10.49 8.31
N ASP A 284 2.62 -9.54 8.08
CA ASP A 284 3.63 -9.08 9.02
C ASP A 284 3.96 -7.61 8.76
N ALA A 285 4.40 -6.91 9.81
CA ALA A 285 4.62 -5.47 9.77
C ALA A 285 5.89 -5.10 9.00
N VAL A 286 6.93 -5.93 9.00
CA VAL A 286 8.11 -5.75 8.14
C VAL A 286 7.73 -5.69 6.66
N THR A 287 6.89 -6.61 6.18
CA THR A 287 6.39 -6.63 4.81
C THR A 287 5.53 -5.41 4.51
N ALA A 288 4.65 -5.02 5.42
CA ALA A 288 3.80 -3.84 5.25
C ALA A 288 4.65 -2.56 5.12
N ASP A 289 5.61 -2.34 6.02
CA ASP A 289 6.45 -1.13 6.09
C ASP A 289 7.35 -0.99 4.85
N ALA A 290 8.02 -2.10 4.47
CA ALA A 290 8.88 -2.14 3.29
C ALA A 290 8.11 -1.84 1.99
N LEU A 291 6.95 -2.49 1.80
CA LEU A 291 6.11 -2.27 0.63
C LEU A 291 5.49 -0.87 0.65
N ALA A 292 5.03 -0.35 1.78
CA ALA A 292 4.47 0.99 1.86
C ALA A 292 5.49 2.01 1.34
N THR A 293 6.76 1.91 1.76
CA THR A 293 7.83 2.76 1.25
C THR A 293 8.09 2.51 -0.24
N ALA A 294 8.28 1.24 -0.65
CA ALA A 294 8.58 0.86 -2.03
C ALA A 294 7.54 1.39 -3.03
N LEU A 295 6.25 1.27 -2.70
CA LEU A 295 5.14 1.62 -3.58
C LEU A 295 5.03 3.14 -3.84
N THR A 296 5.62 3.98 -2.99
CA THR A 296 5.72 5.42 -3.28
C THR A 296 6.78 5.71 -4.36
N VAL A 297 7.83 4.88 -4.43
CA VAL A 297 8.98 5.01 -5.34
C VAL A 297 8.78 4.24 -6.65
N MET A 298 8.08 3.12 -6.63
CA MET A 298 7.85 2.31 -7.83
C MET A 298 6.83 2.98 -8.77
N PRO A 299 6.93 2.75 -10.09
CA PRO A 299 5.79 2.95 -10.98
C PRO A 299 4.56 2.23 -10.42
N ILE A 300 3.46 2.94 -10.24
CA ILE A 300 2.23 2.46 -9.58
C ILE A 300 1.81 1.08 -10.10
N ARG A 301 1.83 0.86 -11.42
CA ARG A 301 1.49 -0.43 -12.03
C ARG A 301 2.40 -1.56 -11.55
N ASP A 302 3.71 -1.33 -11.54
CA ASP A 302 4.70 -2.35 -11.20
C ASP A 302 4.67 -2.67 -9.71
N GLY A 303 4.42 -1.64 -8.88
CA GLY A 303 4.15 -1.80 -7.46
C GLY A 303 2.89 -2.64 -7.18
N LEU A 304 1.75 -2.32 -7.80
CA LEU A 304 0.53 -3.12 -7.64
C LEU A 304 0.69 -4.56 -8.17
N ALA A 305 1.40 -4.74 -9.28
CA ALA A 305 1.71 -6.06 -9.80
C ALA A 305 2.61 -6.88 -8.86
N LEU A 306 3.54 -6.24 -8.16
CA LEU A 306 4.34 -6.88 -7.10
C LEU A 306 3.43 -7.31 -5.94
N VAL A 307 2.56 -6.42 -5.45
CA VAL A 307 1.61 -6.72 -4.37
C VAL A 307 0.70 -7.89 -4.72
N ASP A 308 0.12 -7.91 -5.93
CA ASP A 308 -0.81 -8.96 -6.36
C ASP A 308 -0.15 -10.37 -6.46
N ARG A 309 1.19 -10.46 -6.47
CA ARG A 309 1.93 -11.74 -6.41
C ARG A 309 2.18 -12.23 -4.98
N LEU A 310 1.99 -11.37 -3.97
CA LEU A 310 2.30 -11.69 -2.58
C LEU A 310 1.03 -12.16 -1.85
N PRO A 311 1.00 -13.39 -1.31
CA PRO A 311 -0.19 -13.92 -0.66
C PRO A 311 -0.51 -13.13 0.61
N GLY A 312 -1.79 -12.81 0.78
CA GLY A 312 -2.27 -12.09 1.96
C GLY A 312 -1.99 -10.59 1.97
N VAL A 313 -1.32 -10.05 0.94
CA VAL A 313 -0.98 -8.63 0.84
C VAL A 313 -2.03 -7.86 0.03
N ALA A 314 -2.34 -6.65 0.46
CA ALA A 314 -3.14 -5.70 -0.30
C ALA A 314 -2.58 -4.29 -0.17
N ALA A 315 -2.79 -3.44 -1.17
CA ALA A 315 -2.27 -2.08 -1.13
C ALA A 315 -3.22 -1.07 -1.76
N LEU A 316 -3.12 0.17 -1.28
CA LEU A 316 -3.72 1.36 -1.84
C LEU A 316 -2.63 2.41 -2.02
N ILE A 317 -2.41 2.85 -3.25
CA ILE A 317 -1.54 3.98 -3.58
C ILE A 317 -2.45 5.16 -3.87
N VAL A 318 -2.15 6.33 -3.33
CA VAL A 318 -2.90 7.55 -3.63
C VAL A 318 -1.96 8.51 -4.36
N GLY A 319 -2.37 8.95 -5.55
CA GLY A 319 -1.65 9.95 -6.35
C GLY A 319 -1.69 11.36 -5.75
N GLU A 320 -0.92 12.30 -6.29
CA GLU A 320 -0.84 13.70 -5.86
C GLU A 320 -2.20 14.41 -5.89
N GLN A 321 -3.08 14.00 -6.80
CA GLN A 321 -4.44 14.53 -6.93
C GLN A 321 -5.49 13.77 -6.12
N GLY A 322 -5.06 12.88 -5.22
CA GLY A 322 -5.97 12.07 -4.41
C GLY A 322 -6.60 10.89 -5.17
N VAL A 323 -6.14 10.59 -6.39
CA VAL A 323 -6.63 9.45 -7.18
C VAL A 323 -6.09 8.15 -6.57
N PRO A 324 -6.97 7.24 -6.11
CA PRO A 324 -6.53 5.96 -5.56
C PRO A 324 -6.25 4.92 -6.64
N PHE A 325 -5.24 4.09 -6.40
CA PHE A 325 -4.87 2.92 -7.19
C PHE A 325 -4.70 1.74 -6.23
N ALA A 326 -5.62 0.79 -6.30
CA ALA A 326 -5.66 -0.34 -5.36
C ALA A 326 -5.25 -1.65 -6.02
N SER A 327 -4.62 -2.52 -5.23
CA SER A 327 -4.36 -3.90 -5.63
C SER A 327 -5.66 -4.70 -5.72
N ALA A 328 -5.64 -5.86 -6.39
CA ALA A 328 -6.84 -6.67 -6.58
C ALA A 328 -7.47 -7.09 -5.24
N ALA A 329 -6.62 -7.41 -4.25
CA ALA A 329 -7.05 -7.86 -2.93
C ALA A 329 -7.59 -6.74 -2.01
N TRP A 330 -7.32 -5.46 -2.32
CA TRP A 330 -7.69 -4.34 -1.44
C TRP A 330 -9.18 -4.26 -1.16
N HIS A 331 -10.02 -4.36 -2.19
CA HIS A 331 -11.46 -4.19 -2.06
C HIS A 331 -12.15 -5.26 -1.20
N ALA A 332 -11.54 -6.45 -1.10
CA ALA A 332 -12.03 -7.50 -0.21
C ALA A 332 -11.77 -7.18 1.28
N ARG A 333 -10.88 -6.24 1.58
CA ARG A 333 -10.53 -5.78 2.93
C ARG A 333 -11.36 -4.59 3.40
N LEU A 334 -12.14 -3.95 2.53
CA LEU A 334 -12.99 -2.84 2.92
C LEU A 334 -14.15 -3.30 3.81
N ASP A 335 -14.41 -2.56 4.89
CA ASP A 335 -15.62 -2.73 5.68
C ASP A 335 -16.84 -2.41 4.80
N PRO A 336 -17.80 -3.34 4.64
CA PRO A 336 -19.01 -3.10 3.86
C PRO A 336 -19.79 -1.85 4.28
N ALA A 337 -19.70 -1.40 5.53
CA ALA A 337 -20.37 -0.19 6.02
C ALA A 337 -19.63 1.11 5.65
N SER A 338 -18.33 1.04 5.37
CA SER A 338 -17.52 2.18 4.93
C SER A 338 -17.65 2.48 3.43
N VAL A 339 -18.07 1.48 2.67
CA VAL A 339 -18.45 1.59 1.26
C VAL A 339 -19.94 1.93 1.25
N GLY A 340 -20.27 3.23 1.39
CA GLY A 340 -21.66 3.71 1.54
C GLY A 340 -22.64 2.89 0.71
N GLU A 341 -23.70 2.36 1.35
CA GLU A 341 -24.57 1.28 0.85
C GLU A 341 -24.67 1.24 -0.69
N VAL A 342 -23.75 0.52 -1.33
CA VAL A 342 -24.02 -0.01 -2.66
C VAL A 342 -24.72 -1.33 -2.39
N PRO A 343 -25.99 -1.49 -2.76
CA PRO A 343 -26.70 -2.73 -2.53
C PRO A 343 -25.90 -3.85 -3.19
N ARG A 344 -25.20 -4.66 -2.39
CA ARG A 344 -24.65 -5.94 -2.84
C ARG A 344 -25.84 -6.82 -3.12
N ARG A 345 -26.38 -6.76 -4.34
CA ARG A 345 -27.22 -7.84 -4.83
C ARG A 345 -26.34 -9.08 -4.91
N ARG A 346 -26.70 -10.11 -4.15
CA ARG A 346 -26.23 -11.48 -4.40
C ARG A 346 -26.45 -11.76 -5.90
N GLY A 347 -25.42 -12.22 -6.61
CA GLY A 347 -25.56 -12.74 -7.98
C GLY A 347 -25.06 -11.89 -9.15
N GLN A 348 -24.16 -10.90 -8.99
CA GLN A 348 -23.57 -10.19 -10.14
C GLN A 348 -22.04 -10.24 -10.17
N ASP A 349 -21.50 -11.41 -10.55
CA ASP A 349 -20.20 -11.49 -11.23
C ASP A 349 -20.39 -10.95 -12.67
N CYS A 350 -20.51 -9.64 -12.80
CA CYS A 350 -20.56 -8.95 -14.08
C CYS A 350 -19.22 -8.27 -14.35
N SER A 351 -18.64 -8.50 -15.52
CA SER A 351 -17.56 -7.68 -16.08
C SER A 351 -17.94 -7.19 -17.46
N LEU A 352 -17.32 -6.11 -17.92
CA LEU A 352 -17.39 -5.63 -19.29
C LEU A 352 -16.07 -5.96 -19.97
N ARG A 353 -16.07 -6.91 -20.90
CA ARG A 353 -14.91 -7.18 -21.74
C ARG A 353 -14.85 -6.12 -22.85
N ILE A 354 -13.70 -5.48 -22.98
CA ILE A 354 -13.44 -4.40 -23.92
C ILE A 354 -12.36 -4.89 -24.87
N GLY A 355 -12.78 -5.37 -26.04
CA GLY A 355 -11.88 -5.68 -27.14
C GLY A 355 -11.53 -4.41 -27.91
N TYR A 356 -10.27 -4.22 -28.26
CA TYR A 356 -9.83 -3.09 -29.07
C TYR A 356 -8.76 -3.49 -30.08
N THR A 357 -8.72 -2.80 -31.21
CA THR A 357 -7.73 -3.04 -32.26
C THR A 357 -6.89 -1.79 -32.48
N ILE A 358 -5.57 -1.97 -32.59
CA ILE A 358 -4.64 -0.95 -33.07
C ILE A 358 -4.44 -1.21 -34.57
N PRO A 359 -4.84 -0.28 -35.45
CA PRO A 359 -4.76 -0.45 -36.89
C PRO A 359 -3.31 -0.38 -37.39
N SER A 360 -3.06 -1.05 -38.52
CA SER A 360 -1.81 -0.90 -39.27
C SER A 360 -1.97 0.25 -40.26
N THR A 361 -1.14 1.28 -40.16
CA THR A 361 -1.15 2.44 -41.05
C THR A 361 -0.06 2.30 -42.13
N ALA A 362 -0.40 2.58 -43.39
CA ALA A 362 0.54 2.52 -44.51
C ALA A 362 1.48 3.73 -44.45
N GLY A 363 2.71 3.53 -43.97
CA GLY A 363 3.76 4.57 -43.92
C GLY A 363 4.59 4.56 -42.64
N ASP A 364 4.07 4.04 -41.54
CA ASP A 364 4.77 4.02 -40.24
C ASP A 364 5.30 2.62 -39.94
N ARG A 365 6.55 2.38 -40.32
CA ARG A 365 7.25 1.17 -39.89
C ARG A 365 7.74 1.22 -38.44
N ASP A 366 7.73 2.37 -37.75
CA ASP A 366 8.56 2.49 -36.55
C ASP A 366 7.89 3.01 -35.26
N ARG A 367 6.61 3.41 -35.21
CA ARG A 367 6.04 4.00 -33.97
C ARG A 367 4.62 3.57 -33.66
N ASN A 368 4.46 2.77 -32.61
CA ASN A 368 3.18 2.40 -32.01
C ASN A 368 2.43 3.63 -31.44
N PRO A 369 1.09 3.70 -31.52
CA PRO A 369 0.35 4.84 -31.00
C PRO A 369 0.33 4.84 -29.47
N TYR A 370 0.26 6.04 -28.93
CA TYR A 370 -0.19 6.30 -27.57
C TYR A 370 -1.71 6.14 -27.54
N LEU A 371 -2.25 5.53 -26.50
CA LEU A 371 -3.67 5.22 -26.41
C LEU A 371 -4.14 5.28 -24.97
N ALA A 372 -5.25 5.97 -24.70
CA ALA A 372 -5.90 6.01 -23.42
C ALA A 372 -7.35 5.52 -23.52
N MET A 373 -7.82 4.83 -22.48
CA MET A 373 -9.21 4.42 -22.32
C MET A 373 -9.68 4.66 -20.89
N TRP A 374 -10.87 5.23 -20.74
CA TRP A 374 -11.52 5.45 -19.44
C TRP A 374 -13.04 5.40 -19.56
N ILE A 375 -13.71 5.14 -18.44
CA ILE A 375 -15.17 5.26 -18.31
C ILE A 375 -15.48 6.66 -17.80
N SER A 376 -16.50 7.30 -18.39
CA SER A 376 -17.04 8.56 -17.91
C SER A 376 -18.55 8.47 -17.67
N ALA A 377 -19.06 9.37 -16.85
CA ALA A 377 -20.49 9.69 -16.82
C ALA A 377 -20.95 10.26 -18.18
N PRO A 378 -22.27 10.31 -18.45
CA PRO A 378 -22.79 10.88 -19.70
C PRO A 378 -22.43 12.35 -19.95
N ASP A 379 -22.09 13.10 -18.89
CA ASP A 379 -21.63 14.50 -18.97
C ASP A 379 -20.13 14.63 -19.25
N GLY A 380 -19.40 13.52 -19.37
CA GLY A 380 -17.96 13.47 -19.60
C GLY A 380 -17.11 13.44 -18.33
N THR A 381 -17.70 13.46 -17.14
CA THR A 381 -16.95 13.36 -15.88
C THR A 381 -16.22 12.01 -15.81
N PRO A 382 -14.88 11.99 -15.67
CA PRO A 382 -14.12 10.74 -15.58
C PRO A 382 -14.50 9.96 -14.32
N LEU A 383 -14.75 8.66 -14.45
CA LEU A 383 -15.13 7.78 -13.35
C LEU A 383 -14.11 6.67 -13.12
N ARG A 384 -13.56 6.09 -14.19
CA ARG A 384 -12.60 4.99 -14.09
C ARG A 384 -11.57 5.04 -15.20
N GLN A 385 -10.29 5.12 -14.85
CA GLN A 385 -9.22 4.92 -15.78
C GLN A 385 -9.00 3.41 -16.04
N LEU A 386 -8.95 3.02 -17.32
CA LEU A 386 -8.82 1.62 -17.72
C LEU A 386 -7.45 1.28 -18.30
N LEU A 387 -6.93 2.15 -19.16
CA LEU A 387 -5.70 1.90 -19.89
C LEU A 387 -5.03 3.20 -20.31
N VAL A 388 -3.69 3.21 -20.23
CA VAL A 388 -2.85 4.19 -20.92
C VAL A 388 -1.64 3.46 -21.48
N LEU A 389 -1.40 3.61 -22.78
CA LEU A 389 -0.25 3.14 -23.51
C LEU A 389 0.60 4.36 -23.89
N GLY A 390 1.86 4.41 -23.48
CA GLY A 390 2.77 5.53 -23.70
C GLY A 390 3.74 5.75 -22.54
N ASP A 391 5.04 5.52 -22.74
CA ASP A 391 6.05 5.59 -21.67
C ASP A 391 6.80 6.93 -21.59
N ARG A 392 6.53 7.88 -22.50
CA ARG A 392 7.15 9.22 -22.50
C ARG A 392 6.14 10.31 -22.19
N SER A 393 6.39 11.06 -21.12
CA SER A 393 5.52 12.15 -20.65
C SER A 393 5.20 13.20 -21.72
N ARG A 394 6.20 13.57 -22.54
CA ARG A 394 6.01 14.57 -23.61
C ARG A 394 4.94 14.17 -24.63
N TRP A 395 4.78 12.87 -24.87
CA TRP A 395 3.84 12.33 -25.86
C TRP A 395 2.50 11.94 -25.24
N LEU A 396 2.49 11.63 -23.93
CA LEU A 396 1.23 11.53 -23.17
C LEU A 396 0.43 12.84 -23.20
N GLY A 397 1.10 13.99 -23.33
CA GLY A 397 0.45 15.29 -23.55
C GLY A 397 -0.29 15.42 -24.89
N GLU A 398 0.01 14.56 -25.89
CA GLU A 398 -0.70 14.51 -27.18
C GLU A 398 -2.04 13.74 -27.09
N LEU A 399 -2.41 13.27 -25.88
CA LEU A 399 -3.75 12.78 -25.56
C LEU A 399 -4.50 13.88 -24.77
N PRO A 400 -4.92 15.00 -25.39
CA PRO A 400 -5.37 16.19 -24.67
C PRO A 400 -6.60 15.99 -23.79
N ALA A 401 -7.52 15.09 -24.15
CA ALA A 401 -8.70 14.82 -23.33
C ALA A 401 -8.30 14.05 -22.06
N TRP A 402 -7.57 12.95 -22.21
CA TRP A 402 -7.06 12.17 -21.09
C TRP A 402 -6.08 12.97 -20.23
N TRP A 403 -5.15 13.71 -20.84
CA TRP A 403 -4.13 14.52 -20.17
C TRP A 403 -4.77 15.58 -19.27
N ARG A 404 -5.89 16.19 -19.68
CA ARG A 404 -6.62 17.16 -18.87
C ARG A 404 -7.18 16.56 -17.58
N HIS A 405 -7.62 15.30 -17.62
CA HIS A 405 -8.25 14.63 -16.48
C HIS A 405 -7.23 13.97 -15.55
N TYR A 406 -6.21 13.33 -16.11
CA TYR A 406 -5.33 12.44 -15.36
C TYR A 406 -3.85 12.84 -15.37
N GLY A 407 -3.37 13.54 -16.42
CA GLY A 407 -1.93 13.73 -16.64
C GLY A 407 -1.36 15.10 -16.24
N ARG A 408 -2.10 16.19 -16.48
CA ARG A 408 -1.61 17.57 -16.33
C ARG A 408 -1.22 17.90 -14.90
N ASN A 409 -1.97 17.38 -13.94
CA ASN A 409 -1.83 17.74 -12.52
C ASN A 409 -1.12 16.64 -11.70
N ASP A 410 -0.90 15.46 -12.27
CA ASP A 410 -0.19 14.34 -11.65
C ASP A 410 0.61 13.57 -12.70
N THR A 411 1.62 14.23 -13.25
CA THR A 411 2.43 13.66 -14.34
C THR A 411 3.12 12.38 -13.91
N ALA A 412 3.44 12.24 -12.63
CA ALA A 412 4.13 11.06 -12.14
C ALA A 412 3.20 9.86 -11.97
N ALA A 413 2.00 10.02 -11.41
CA ALA A 413 1.02 8.93 -11.39
C ALA A 413 0.64 8.51 -12.81
N ALA A 414 0.45 9.48 -13.71
CA ALA A 414 0.20 9.26 -15.14
C ALA A 414 1.28 8.39 -15.81
N LEU A 415 2.56 8.67 -15.55
CA LEU A 415 3.67 7.84 -16.01
C LEU A 415 3.71 6.47 -15.31
N GLY A 416 3.39 6.44 -14.00
CA GLY A 416 3.44 5.24 -13.17
C GLY A 416 2.42 4.17 -13.56
N ILE A 417 1.29 4.56 -14.15
CA ILE A 417 0.27 3.64 -14.66
C ILE A 417 0.39 3.34 -16.16
N ALA A 418 1.13 4.17 -16.90
CA ALA A 418 1.25 4.00 -18.33
C ALA A 418 2.01 2.71 -18.69
N ARG A 419 1.65 2.13 -19.83
CA ARG A 419 2.23 0.89 -20.35
C ARG A 419 3.04 1.15 -21.62
N PRO A 420 4.02 0.31 -21.97
CA PRO A 420 4.65 0.38 -23.27
C PRO A 420 3.58 0.39 -24.38
N THR A 421 3.85 1.17 -25.43
CA THR A 421 2.97 1.21 -26.60
C THR A 421 2.91 -0.16 -27.27
N ARG A 422 1.76 -0.47 -27.89
CA ARG A 422 1.49 -1.78 -28.49
C ARG A 422 1.54 -1.71 -30.01
N ALA A 423 2.05 -2.78 -30.63
CA ALA A 423 2.05 -2.94 -32.07
C ALA A 423 0.63 -2.97 -32.65
N PRO A 424 0.45 -2.78 -33.97
CA PRO A 424 -0.81 -3.08 -34.62
C PRO A 424 -1.26 -4.52 -34.31
N GLY A 425 -2.53 -4.67 -33.93
CA GLY A 425 -3.06 -5.94 -33.44
C GLY A 425 -4.36 -5.80 -32.66
N ALA A 426 -4.94 -6.94 -32.28
CA ALA A 426 -6.14 -7.01 -31.45
C ALA A 426 -5.77 -7.33 -30.00
N TYR A 427 -6.47 -6.67 -29.09
CA TYR A 427 -6.20 -6.70 -27.66
C TYR A 427 -7.51 -6.69 -26.88
N ASP A 428 -7.44 -7.05 -25.60
CA ASP A 428 -8.56 -7.00 -24.68
C ASP A 428 -8.16 -6.47 -23.30
N LEU A 429 -9.14 -5.91 -22.62
CA LEU A 429 -9.12 -5.60 -21.20
C LEU A 429 -10.53 -5.80 -20.63
N ALA A 430 -10.65 -5.83 -19.31
CA ALA A 430 -11.94 -5.96 -18.64
C ALA A 430 -12.15 -4.82 -17.64
N TRP A 431 -13.41 -4.43 -17.49
CA TRP A 431 -13.86 -3.53 -16.45
C TRP A 431 -14.84 -4.25 -15.53
N ASP A 432 -14.71 -4.08 -14.22
CA ASP A 432 -15.48 -4.78 -13.19
C ASP A 432 -16.68 -3.96 -12.67
N GLY A 433 -16.97 -2.82 -13.30
CA GLY A 433 -18.08 -1.95 -12.89
C GLY A 433 -17.74 -0.95 -11.79
N ARG A 434 -16.48 -0.79 -11.43
CA ARG A 434 -16.06 0.10 -10.33
C ARG A 434 -15.43 1.40 -10.83
N ASP A 435 -15.53 2.46 -10.04
CA ASP A 435 -14.82 3.71 -10.26
C ASP A 435 -13.33 3.63 -9.85
N ASP A 436 -12.55 4.69 -10.02
CA ASP A 436 -11.14 4.74 -9.61
C ASP A 436 -10.96 4.47 -8.09
N ARG A 437 -11.97 4.78 -7.28
CA ARG A 437 -12.02 4.50 -5.83
C ARG A 437 -12.38 3.07 -5.48
N GLY A 438 -12.69 2.24 -6.48
CA GLY A 438 -13.12 0.87 -6.26
C GLY A 438 -14.57 0.73 -5.82
N LEU A 439 -15.34 1.81 -5.84
CA LEU A 439 -16.76 1.80 -5.52
C LEU A 439 -17.53 1.28 -6.73
N ALA A 440 -18.49 0.39 -6.50
CA ALA A 440 -19.33 -0.11 -7.57
C ALA A 440 -20.23 1.00 -8.10
N LEU A 441 -20.22 1.22 -9.42
CA LEU A 441 -21.05 2.22 -10.06
C LEU A 441 -22.51 1.77 -10.10
N PRO A 442 -23.47 2.69 -9.91
CA PRO A 442 -24.89 2.38 -9.97
C PRO A 442 -25.30 1.92 -11.38
N SER A 443 -26.45 1.26 -11.47
CA SER A 443 -27.00 0.92 -12.77
C SER A 443 -27.36 2.19 -13.55
N GLY A 444 -26.91 2.32 -14.79
CA GLY A 444 -27.09 3.54 -15.56
C GLY A 444 -26.39 3.55 -16.90
N ARG A 445 -26.40 4.71 -17.54
CA ARG A 445 -25.70 4.98 -18.80
C ARG A 445 -24.31 5.54 -18.53
N TYR A 446 -23.34 5.05 -19.29
CA TYR A 446 -21.94 5.44 -19.20
C TYR A 446 -21.36 5.56 -20.61
N LEU A 447 -20.19 6.20 -20.70
CA LEU A 447 -19.42 6.30 -21.93
C LEU A 447 -18.08 5.58 -21.75
N LEU A 448 -17.70 4.74 -22.71
CA LEU A 448 -16.29 4.41 -22.90
C LEU A 448 -15.67 5.52 -23.75
N GLN A 449 -14.64 6.15 -23.22
CA GLN A 449 -13.82 7.14 -23.90
C GLN A 449 -12.55 6.45 -24.39
N VAL A 450 -12.19 6.65 -25.65
CA VAL A 450 -10.96 6.12 -26.26
C VAL A 450 -10.28 7.27 -26.96
N GLU A 451 -8.99 7.47 -26.69
CA GLU A 451 -8.18 8.50 -27.32
C GLU A 451 -6.87 7.88 -27.78
N ALA A 452 -6.42 8.19 -28.99
CA ALA A 452 -5.16 7.72 -29.52
C ALA A 452 -4.40 8.84 -30.24
N ALA A 453 -3.08 8.84 -30.11
CA ALA A 453 -2.21 9.78 -30.77
C ALA A 453 -0.89 9.11 -31.17
N ARG A 454 -0.31 9.53 -32.28
CA ARG A 454 1.00 9.04 -32.73
C ARG A 454 2.01 10.17 -32.79
N GLU A 455 3.26 9.88 -32.44
CA GLU A 455 4.36 10.85 -32.52
C GLU A 455 4.50 11.34 -33.96
N HIS A 456 4.16 12.62 -34.19
CA HIS A 456 4.09 13.24 -35.52
C HIS A 456 3.04 12.64 -36.48
N GLY A 457 2.07 11.88 -35.96
CA GLY A 457 0.97 11.30 -36.73
C GLY A 457 -0.38 11.92 -36.39
N GLY A 458 -1.46 11.13 -36.51
CA GLY A 458 -2.81 11.59 -36.22
C GLY A 458 -3.14 11.59 -34.73
N HIS A 459 -4.12 12.41 -34.36
CA HIS A 459 -4.88 12.31 -33.12
C HIS A 459 -6.31 11.87 -33.47
N GLU A 460 -6.86 11.01 -32.63
CA GLU A 460 -8.24 10.56 -32.76
C GLU A 460 -8.88 10.30 -31.39
N ALA A 461 -10.15 10.63 -31.24
CA ALA A 461 -10.95 10.31 -30.07
C ALA A 461 -12.29 9.69 -30.48
N LEU A 462 -12.73 8.69 -29.72
CA LEU A 462 -13.96 7.95 -29.93
C LEU A 462 -14.71 7.81 -28.60
N GLN A 463 -16.03 8.02 -28.65
CA GLN A 463 -16.93 7.82 -27.52
C GLN A 463 -17.94 6.74 -27.84
N LEU A 464 -18.10 5.77 -26.93
CA LEU A 464 -19.03 4.66 -27.11
C LEU A 464 -19.98 4.55 -25.91
N PRO A 465 -21.27 4.94 -26.06
CA PRO A 465 -22.24 4.83 -24.99
C PRO A 465 -22.66 3.38 -24.73
N PHE A 466 -22.84 3.03 -23.46
CA PHE A 466 -23.33 1.72 -23.04
C PHE A 466 -24.11 1.81 -21.72
N ASP A 467 -24.91 0.78 -21.45
CA ASP A 467 -25.64 0.64 -20.18
C ASP A 467 -24.86 -0.32 -19.27
N TRP A 468 -24.79 -0.03 -17.97
CA TRP A 468 -24.19 -0.88 -16.94
C TRP A 468 -25.19 -1.19 -15.82
N PRO A 469 -25.31 -2.44 -15.34
CA PRO A 469 -24.88 -3.66 -16.02
C PRO A 469 -25.69 -3.84 -17.32
N GLY A 470 -24.99 -4.02 -18.43
CA GLY A 470 -25.59 -4.21 -19.74
C GLY A 470 -25.72 -5.68 -20.10
N ARG A 471 -26.59 -6.00 -21.07
CA ARG A 471 -26.66 -7.35 -21.69
C ARG A 471 -26.37 -7.34 -23.18
N ARG A 472 -26.32 -6.16 -23.80
CA ARG A 472 -26.13 -6.02 -25.24
C ARG A 472 -24.71 -5.62 -25.53
N ALA A 473 -24.06 -6.36 -26.43
CA ALA A 473 -22.79 -5.94 -26.98
C ALA A 473 -22.94 -4.61 -27.73
N ARG A 474 -21.85 -3.85 -27.78
CA ARG A 474 -21.71 -2.62 -28.56
C ARG A 474 -20.42 -2.70 -29.35
N THR A 475 -20.41 -2.15 -30.55
CA THR A 475 -19.21 -2.02 -31.37
C THR A 475 -19.15 -0.62 -31.93
N ALA A 476 -17.95 -0.05 -31.98
CA ALA A 476 -17.63 1.13 -32.76
C ALA A 476 -16.28 0.95 -33.43
N HIS A 477 -15.95 1.84 -34.35
CA HIS A 477 -14.72 1.81 -35.11
C HIS A 477 -14.26 3.26 -35.28
N GLY A 478 -12.97 3.52 -35.09
CA GLY A 478 -12.39 4.81 -35.43
C GLY A 478 -12.11 4.95 -36.93
N GLU A 479 -11.54 6.04 -37.36
CA GLU A 479 -11.22 6.31 -38.75
C GLU A 479 -9.79 5.93 -39.09
N ARG A 480 -8.84 6.14 -38.17
CA ARG A 480 -7.40 6.08 -38.49
C ARG A 480 -6.54 5.44 -37.41
N GLU A 481 -6.52 6.01 -36.22
CA GLU A 481 -5.63 5.61 -35.11
C GLU A 481 -6.33 4.62 -34.16
N ILE A 482 -7.67 4.63 -34.14
CA ILE A 482 -8.48 3.71 -33.34
C ILE A 482 -9.14 2.69 -34.27
N GLY A 483 -8.88 1.39 -34.07
CA GLY A 483 -9.52 0.32 -34.82
C GLY A 483 -10.89 -0.05 -34.24
N ALA A 484 -11.31 -1.30 -34.44
CA ALA A 484 -12.57 -1.80 -33.87
C ALA A 484 -12.51 -1.82 -32.33
N ILE A 485 -13.50 -1.22 -31.68
CA ILE A 485 -13.79 -1.30 -30.25
C ILE A 485 -15.05 -2.13 -30.06
N ARG A 486 -14.99 -3.14 -29.20
CA ARG A 486 -16.12 -4.01 -28.88
C ARG A 486 -16.32 -4.12 -27.38
N LEU A 487 -17.51 -3.79 -26.92
CA LEU A 487 -17.94 -3.96 -25.53
C LEU A 487 -18.83 -5.19 -25.45
N GLU A 488 -18.42 -6.15 -24.64
CA GLU A 488 -19.14 -7.40 -24.42
C GLU A 488 -19.38 -7.58 -22.91
N PRO A 489 -20.62 -7.39 -22.45
CA PRO A 489 -20.97 -7.68 -21.06
C PRO A 489 -20.86 -9.18 -20.79
N ALA A 490 -20.11 -9.54 -19.75
CA ALA A 490 -19.92 -10.88 -19.25
C ALA A 490 -20.47 -10.97 -17.83
N CYS A 491 -21.77 -11.22 -17.71
CA CYS A 491 -22.45 -11.47 -16.46
C CYS A 491 -22.71 -12.97 -16.30
N ARG A 492 -22.27 -13.58 -15.20
CA ARG A 492 -22.75 -14.92 -14.84
C ARG A 492 -24.26 -14.85 -14.56
N ALA A 493 -25.01 -15.75 -15.17
CA ALA A 493 -26.42 -15.94 -14.81
C ALA A 493 -26.48 -16.57 -13.41
N ASP A 494 -27.44 -16.12 -12.59
CA ASP A 494 -27.76 -16.79 -11.32
C ASP A 494 -28.01 -18.28 -11.59
N PRO A 495 -27.37 -19.21 -10.86
CA PRO A 495 -27.95 -20.53 -10.71
C PRO A 495 -29.23 -20.34 -9.89
N GLY A 496 -30.37 -20.39 -10.60
CA GLY A 496 -31.69 -20.14 -10.04
C GLY A 496 -32.10 -21.09 -8.91
#